data_AF-A0A2W6ARY5-F1
#
_entry.id   AF-A0A2W6ARY5-F1
#
_cell.length_a   1.000
_cell.length_b   1.000
_cell.length_c   1.000
_cell.angle_alpha   90.00
_cell.angle_beta   90.00
_cell.angle_gamma   90.00
#
_symmetry.space_group_name_H-M   'P 1'
#
loop_
_entity.id
_entity.type
_entity.pdbx_description
1 polymer ?
#
loop_
_entity_poly.entity_id
_entity_poly.type
_entity_poly.pdbx_seq_one_letter_code
_entity_poly.pdbx_strand_id
1 'polypeptide(L)'
;MYEAWATRTGREAVGGDGPGGRALTISGLSSYDLLASEAGLHRRLVIDGGSPLARVSVALEGPGGVPAEPPAEGGRDGAGTIVRIYDSTRHRAVRDPRTGVRVKDPDRVLREGLIDAFLLASLRQR
;
A
#
# COMPACT_ATOMS: atom_id res chain seq x y z
N MET A 1 7.15 4.39 -4.02
CA MET A 1 6.97 3.32 -3.02
C MET A 1 6.60 1.98 -3.66
N TYR A 2 5.36 1.77 -4.13
CA TYR A 2 4.94 0.45 -4.64
C TYR A 2 5.71 -0.03 -5.88
N GLU A 3 6.02 0.88 -6.80
CA GLU A 3 6.88 0.59 -7.95
C GLU A 3 8.28 0.12 -7.51
N ALA A 4 8.92 0.85 -6.58
CA ALA A 4 10.21 0.46 -6.02
C ALA A 4 10.17 -0.90 -5.30
N TRP A 5 9.09 -1.19 -4.58
CA TRP A 5 8.87 -2.52 -3.97
C TRP A 5 8.77 -3.61 -5.04
N ALA A 6 8.02 -3.37 -6.12
CA ALA A 6 7.86 -4.31 -7.21
C ALA A 6 9.22 -4.61 -7.88
N THR A 7 9.94 -3.57 -8.32
CA THR A 7 11.28 -3.72 -8.93
C THR A 7 12.24 -4.47 -8.02
N ARG A 8 12.34 -4.08 -6.73
CA ARG A 8 13.27 -4.70 -5.78
C ARG A 8 12.96 -6.18 -5.54
N THR A 9 11.70 -6.59 -5.65
CA THR A 9 11.27 -7.96 -5.41
C THR A 9 11.15 -8.80 -6.68
N GLY A 10 11.67 -8.30 -7.82
CA GLY A 10 11.66 -9.01 -9.10
C GLY A 10 10.30 -9.07 -9.78
N ARG A 11 9.38 -8.16 -9.42
CA ARG A 11 8.08 -8.00 -10.08
C ARG A 11 8.17 -6.95 -11.18
N GLU A 12 7.37 -7.15 -12.21
CA GLU A 12 7.20 -6.17 -13.27
C GLU A 12 6.16 -5.13 -12.83
N ALA A 13 6.43 -3.86 -13.09
CA ALA A 13 5.53 -2.77 -12.74
C ALA A 13 5.39 -1.82 -13.92
N VAL A 14 4.16 -1.53 -14.32
CA VAL A 14 3.83 -0.61 -15.40
C VAL A 14 2.97 0.51 -14.84
N GLY A 15 3.50 1.72 -14.85
CA GLY A 15 2.76 2.91 -14.44
C GLY A 15 1.79 3.38 -15.52
N GLY A 16 0.67 3.95 -15.10
CA GLY A 16 -0.30 4.58 -15.99
C GLY A 16 -1.20 5.55 -15.26
N ASP A 17 -2.17 6.09 -15.97
CA ASP A 17 -3.23 6.93 -15.42
C ASP A 17 -4.52 6.11 -15.30
N GLY A 18 -5.24 6.27 -14.19
CA GLY A 18 -6.51 5.61 -13.92
C GLY A 18 -7.59 6.60 -13.48
N PRO A 19 -8.84 6.14 -13.30
CA PRO A 19 -10.00 7.00 -13.04
C PRO A 19 -9.90 7.88 -11.78
N GLY A 20 -9.00 7.54 -10.85
CA GLY A 20 -8.78 8.27 -9.59
C GLY A 20 -7.36 8.84 -9.42
N GLY A 21 -6.58 8.93 -10.51
CA GLY A 21 -5.20 9.40 -10.48
C GLY A 21 -4.20 8.32 -10.93
N ARG A 22 -2.99 8.35 -10.36
CA ARG A 22 -1.90 7.44 -10.78
C ARG A 22 -2.25 5.98 -10.51
N ALA A 23 -2.16 5.15 -11.54
CA ALA A 23 -2.33 3.71 -11.48
C ALA A 23 -0.99 2.99 -11.66
N LEU A 24 -0.92 1.76 -11.16
CA LEU A 24 0.25 0.90 -11.27
C LEU A 24 -0.22 -0.56 -11.42
N THR A 25 0.07 -1.16 -12.56
CA THR A 25 -0.12 -2.60 -12.77
C THR A 25 1.13 -3.32 -12.31
N ILE A 26 1.00 -4.33 -11.44
CA ILE A 26 2.12 -5.12 -10.93
C ILE A 26 1.90 -6.60 -11.26
N SER A 27 2.82 -7.15 -12.04
CA SER A 27 2.81 -8.56 -12.45
C SER A 27 3.88 -9.35 -11.69
N GLY A 28 3.50 -10.51 -11.20
CA GLY A 28 4.38 -11.44 -10.49
C GLY A 28 3.65 -12.33 -9.50
N LEU A 29 4.37 -13.33 -8.99
CA LEU A 29 3.84 -14.33 -8.05
C LEU A 29 3.20 -13.67 -6.82
N SER A 30 1.95 -14.03 -6.52
CA SER A 30 1.22 -13.62 -5.31
C SER A 30 1.16 -12.10 -5.07
N SER A 31 1.32 -11.27 -6.11
CA SER A 31 1.35 -9.80 -5.97
C SER A 31 0.06 -9.26 -5.34
N TYR A 32 -1.09 -9.81 -5.75
CA TYR A 32 -2.39 -9.43 -5.18
C TYR A 32 -2.47 -9.78 -3.69
N ASP A 33 -2.17 -11.02 -3.30
CA ASP A 33 -2.29 -11.44 -1.90
C ASP A 33 -1.41 -10.62 -0.96
N LEU A 34 -0.19 -10.30 -1.42
CA LEU A 34 0.75 -9.44 -0.71
C LEU A 34 0.22 -8.01 -0.57
N LEU A 35 -0.30 -7.42 -1.65
CA LEU A 35 -0.73 -6.02 -1.67
C LEU A 35 -2.17 -5.79 -1.22
N ALA A 36 -3.02 -6.82 -1.16
CA ALA A 36 -4.44 -6.66 -0.81
C ALA A 36 -4.64 -5.99 0.56
N SER A 37 -3.69 -6.19 1.47
CA SER A 37 -3.70 -5.52 2.78
C SER A 37 -3.33 -4.04 2.75
N GLU A 38 -2.82 -3.52 1.64
CA GLU A 38 -2.47 -2.11 1.46
C GLU A 38 -3.67 -1.27 0.98
N ALA A 39 -4.82 -1.88 0.69
CA ALA A 39 -6.04 -1.15 0.36
C ALA A 39 -6.58 -0.37 1.58
N GLY A 40 -6.72 0.96 1.45
CA GLY A 40 -7.27 1.86 2.45
C GLY A 40 -6.58 3.23 2.50
N LEU A 41 -6.61 3.90 3.64
CA LEU A 41 -6.05 5.24 3.82
C LEU A 41 -4.61 5.23 4.34
N HIS A 42 -3.75 5.95 3.66
CA HIS A 42 -2.36 6.19 4.01
C HIS A 42 -2.23 7.63 4.51
N ARG A 43 -1.93 7.79 5.80
CA ARG A 43 -1.81 9.11 6.43
C ARG A 43 -0.35 9.50 6.56
N ARG A 44 0.03 10.70 6.14
CA ARG A 44 1.35 11.26 6.42
C ARG A 44 1.22 12.35 7.48
N LEU A 45 2.11 12.39 8.46
CA LEU A 45 2.23 13.46 9.45
C LEU A 45 3.43 14.33 9.05
N VAL A 46 3.19 15.62 8.83
CA VAL A 46 4.22 16.59 8.47
C VAL A 46 4.46 17.59 9.60
N ILE A 47 5.63 18.21 9.61
CA ILE A 47 6.09 19.11 10.69
C ILE A 47 5.15 20.31 10.85
N ASP A 48 4.57 20.81 9.75
CA ASP A 48 3.66 21.96 9.73
C ASP A 48 2.24 21.65 10.23
N GLY A 49 2.06 20.53 10.96
CA GLY A 49 0.77 20.12 11.55
C GLY A 49 -0.24 19.53 10.56
N GLY A 50 0.04 19.58 9.26
CA GLY A 50 -0.77 18.93 8.24
C GLY A 50 -0.78 17.40 8.38
N SER A 51 -1.89 16.78 7.98
CA SER A 51 -1.92 15.32 7.83
C SER A 51 -2.59 14.86 6.53
N PRO A 52 -1.89 14.96 5.38
CA PRO A 52 -2.47 14.54 4.12
C PRO A 52 -2.78 13.04 4.14
N LEU A 53 -3.87 12.70 3.46
CA LEU A 53 -4.35 11.34 3.26
C LEU A 53 -4.24 10.98 1.78
N ALA A 54 -3.76 9.78 1.51
CA ALA A 54 -3.82 9.16 0.20
C ALA A 54 -4.68 7.90 0.31
N ARG A 55 -5.62 7.72 -0.61
CA ARG A 55 -6.38 6.48 -0.72
C ARG A 55 -5.64 5.53 -1.67
N VAL A 56 -5.49 4.28 -1.26
CA VAL A 56 -4.93 3.20 -2.07
C VAL A 56 -6.01 2.16 -2.28
N SER A 57 -6.24 1.78 -3.53
CA SER A 57 -7.12 0.68 -3.91
C SER A 57 -6.28 -0.40 -4.59
N VAL A 58 -6.57 -1.66 -4.30
CA VAL A 58 -5.89 -2.82 -4.89
C VAL A 58 -6.94 -3.77 -5.43
N ALA A 59 -6.83 -4.12 -6.70
CA ALA A 59 -7.73 -5.03 -7.39
C ALA A 59 -6.91 -5.99 -8.25
N LEU A 60 -7.49 -7.15 -8.54
CA LEU A 60 -6.98 -8.01 -9.60
C LEU A 60 -7.26 -7.35 -10.94
N GLU A 61 -6.36 -7.51 -11.89
CA GLU A 61 -6.61 -7.13 -13.28
C GLU A 61 -7.48 -8.22 -13.93
N GLY A 62 -8.64 -7.82 -14.43
CA GLY A 62 -9.57 -8.68 -15.15
C GLY A 62 -9.30 -8.67 -16.66
N PRO A 63 -10.11 -9.43 -17.43
CA PRO A 63 -9.99 -9.47 -18.88
C PRO A 63 -10.05 -8.07 -19.51
N GLY A 64 -9.12 -7.76 -20.42
CA GLY A 64 -9.06 -6.48 -21.11
C GLY A 64 -8.50 -5.31 -20.28
N GLY A 65 -7.80 -5.59 -19.18
CA GLY A 65 -7.15 -4.56 -18.36
C GLY A 65 -8.11 -3.78 -17.46
N VAL A 66 -9.36 -4.24 -17.36
CA VAL A 66 -10.36 -3.67 -16.47
C VAL A 66 -10.19 -4.31 -15.09
N PRO A 67 -10.20 -3.56 -13.97
CA PRO A 67 -10.19 -4.16 -12.64
C PRO A 67 -11.29 -5.21 -12.51
N ALA A 68 -10.92 -6.44 -12.13
CA ALA A 68 -11.87 -7.49 -11.86
C ALA A 68 -12.80 -7.04 -10.72
N GLU A 69 -14.08 -7.40 -10.82
CA GLU A 69 -15.01 -7.16 -9.71
C GLU A 69 -14.45 -7.79 -8.43
N PRO A 70 -14.42 -7.05 -7.31
CA PRO A 70 -13.98 -7.63 -6.06
C PRO A 70 -14.87 -8.82 -5.71
N PRO A 71 -14.31 -9.94 -5.20
CA PRO A 71 -15.12 -11.09 -4.82
C PRO A 71 -16.23 -10.66 -3.84
N ALA A 72 -17.45 -11.15 -4.07
CA ALA A 72 -18.67 -10.78 -3.34
C ALA A 72 -18.69 -11.21 -1.87
N GLU A 73 -17.62 -11.82 -1.36
CA GLU A 73 -17.49 -12.21 0.04
C GLU A 73 -16.75 -11.13 0.84
N GLY A 74 -17.52 -10.42 1.66
CA GLY A 74 -17.02 -9.64 2.78
C GLY A 74 -16.30 -8.37 2.36
N GLY A 75 -17.09 -7.34 2.04
CA GLY A 75 -16.64 -5.98 1.84
C GLY A 75 -15.64 -5.55 2.91
N ARG A 76 -14.35 -5.73 2.62
CA ARG A 76 -13.28 -4.97 3.24
C ARG A 76 -13.22 -3.66 2.50
N ASP A 77 -14.29 -2.89 2.63
CA ASP A 77 -14.32 -1.51 2.22
C ASP A 77 -13.48 -0.74 3.25
N GLY A 78 -12.16 -0.94 3.17
CA GLY A 78 -11.14 -0.22 3.92
C GLY A 78 -11.07 1.26 3.52
N ALA A 79 -12.03 1.74 2.73
CA ALA A 79 -12.17 3.10 2.23
C ALA A 79 -11.97 4.19 3.32
N GLY A 80 -12.30 3.87 4.57
CA GLY A 80 -12.07 4.75 5.74
C GLY A 80 -10.99 4.28 6.72
N THR A 81 -10.42 3.09 6.56
CA THR A 81 -9.47 2.52 7.53
C THR A 81 -8.06 3.02 7.27
N ILE A 82 -7.37 3.50 8.31
CA ILE A 82 -5.96 3.88 8.21
C ILE A 82 -5.09 2.61 8.19
N VAL A 83 -4.41 2.38 7.07
CA VAL A 83 -3.52 1.24 6.80
C VAL A 83 -2.09 1.56 7.24
N ARG A 84 -1.64 2.79 6.95
CA ARG A 84 -0.28 3.25 7.22
C ARG A 84 -0.30 4.65 7.77
N ILE A 85 0.58 4.90 8.74
CA ILE A 85 0.88 6.25 9.21
C ILE A 85 2.37 6.49 9.00
N TYR A 86 2.70 7.45 8.14
CA TYR A 86 4.05 7.91 7.84
C TYR A 86 4.34 9.14 8.68
N ASP A 87 5.12 8.99 9.73
CA ASP A 87 5.51 10.10 10.59
C ASP A 87 6.86 10.66 10.12
N SER A 88 6.82 11.81 9.45
CA SER A 88 8.02 12.56 9.02
C SER A 88 8.45 13.62 10.04
N THR A 89 7.84 13.66 11.23
CA THR A 89 8.19 14.59 12.31
C THR A 89 9.37 14.05 13.14
N ARG A 90 9.49 14.45 14.42
CA ARG A 90 10.56 14.01 15.33
C ARG A 90 10.69 12.48 15.43
N HIS A 91 9.59 11.74 15.32
CA HIS A 91 9.61 10.28 15.53
C HIS A 91 10.12 9.46 14.34
N ARG A 92 10.16 10.04 13.13
CA ARG A 92 10.65 9.46 11.87
C ARG A 92 10.42 7.94 11.76
N ALA A 93 9.16 7.54 11.63
CA ALA A 93 8.79 6.13 11.50
C ALA A 93 7.52 5.92 10.68
N VAL A 94 7.35 4.73 10.12
CA VAL A 94 6.11 4.28 9.49
C VAL A 94 5.50 3.20 10.38
N ARG A 95 4.20 3.31 10.68
CA ARG A 95 3.48 2.32 11.50
C ARG A 95 2.24 1.79 10.80
N ASP A 96 1.96 0.51 11.03
CA ASP A 96 0.66 -0.11 10.80
C ASP A 96 -0.15 -0.07 12.10
N PRO A 97 -1.26 0.67 12.19
CA PRO A 97 -2.09 0.63 13.39
C PRO A 97 -2.86 -0.70 13.55
N ARG A 98 -3.02 -1.48 12.47
CA ARG A 98 -3.77 -2.75 12.48
C ARG A 98 -2.93 -3.91 12.98
N THR A 99 -1.64 -3.92 12.60
CA THR A 99 -0.69 -4.99 12.98
C THR A 99 0.27 -4.59 14.10
N GLY A 100 0.34 -3.30 14.44
CA GLY A 100 1.30 -2.77 15.42
C GLY A 100 2.73 -2.67 14.91
N VAL A 101 3.02 -3.16 13.69
CA VAL A 101 4.37 -3.10 13.11
C VAL A 101 4.81 -1.67 12.92
N ARG A 102 6.07 -1.41 13.27
CA ARG A 102 6.73 -0.12 13.10
C ARG A 102 8.09 -0.29 12.44
N VAL A 103 8.32 0.45 11.37
CA VAL A 103 9.59 0.52 10.65
C VAL A 103 10.18 1.92 10.84
N LYS A 104 11.46 1.98 11.20
CA LYS A 104 12.21 3.24 11.30
C LYS A 104 12.58 3.72 9.90
N ASP A 105 12.83 5.02 9.76
CA ASP A 105 13.26 5.65 8.51
C ASP A 105 12.18 5.61 7.41
N PRO A 106 11.25 6.57 7.42
CA PRO A 106 10.20 6.69 6.41
C PRO A 106 10.74 6.89 5.00
N ASP A 107 11.94 7.47 4.85
CA ASP A 107 12.48 7.77 3.53
C ASP A 107 12.85 6.49 2.79
N ARG A 108 13.40 5.49 3.49
CA ARG A 108 13.65 4.17 2.90
C ARG A 108 12.36 3.44 2.54
N VAL A 109 11.33 3.52 3.39
CA VAL A 109 10.02 2.95 3.05
C VAL A 109 9.48 3.57 1.76
N LEU A 110 9.51 4.90 1.65
CA LEU A 110 8.93 5.62 0.52
C LEU A 110 9.73 5.47 -0.78
N ARG A 111 11.07 5.54 -0.69
CA ARG A 111 11.98 5.52 -1.86
C ARG A 111 12.39 4.11 -2.27
N GLU A 112 12.80 3.27 -1.34
CA GLU A 112 13.29 1.90 -1.60
C GLU A 112 12.17 0.85 -1.57
N GLY A 113 10.94 1.22 -1.19
CA GLY A 113 9.81 0.30 -1.14
C GLY A 113 9.97 -0.78 -0.08
N LEU A 114 10.58 -0.47 1.06
CA LEU A 114 10.78 -1.41 2.19
C LEU A 114 9.50 -1.58 3.01
N ILE A 115 8.50 -2.22 2.41
CA ILE A 115 7.19 -2.46 3.03
C ILE A 115 7.00 -3.91 3.51
N ASP A 116 7.96 -4.80 3.27
CA ASP A 116 7.84 -6.26 3.47
C ASP A 116 7.43 -6.64 4.89
N ALA A 117 8.00 -5.97 5.89
CA ALA A 117 7.68 -6.22 7.30
C ALA A 117 6.18 -6.05 7.57
N PHE A 118 5.54 -5.11 6.89
CA PHE A 118 4.12 -4.89 7.05
C PHE A 118 3.26 -5.87 6.25
N LEU A 119 3.67 -6.20 5.01
CA LEU A 119 2.97 -7.20 4.19
C LEU A 119 2.95 -8.56 4.91
N LEU A 120 4.11 -8.99 5.43
CA LEU A 120 4.26 -10.23 6.18
C LEU A 120 3.44 -10.23 7.47
N ALA A 121 3.40 -9.11 8.19
CA ALA A 121 2.61 -9.02 9.41
C ALA A 121 1.11 -9.08 9.15
N SER A 122 0.63 -8.47 8.05
CA SER A 122 -0.78 -8.59 7.69
C SER A 122 -1.15 -10.00 7.25
N LEU A 123 -0.26 -10.73 6.58
CA LEU A 123 -0.51 -12.12 6.20
C LEU A 123 -0.59 -13.06 7.40
N ARG A 124 0.15 -12.80 8.47
CA ARG A 124 0.09 -13.59 9.73
C ARG A 124 -1.19 -13.40 10.53
N GLN A 125 -1.97 -12.35 10.26
CA GLN A 125 -3.24 -12.09 10.92
C GLN A 125 -4.45 -12.70 10.19
N ARG A 126 -4.23 -13.32 9.04
CA ARG A 126 -5.25 -14.10 8.31
C ARG A 126 -5.22 -15.54 8.79
#